data_AF-A0A5E7TMD4-F1
#
_entry.id   AF-A0A5E7TMD4-F1
#
_cell.length_a   1.000
_cell.length_b   1.000
_cell.length_c   1.000
_cell.angle_alpha   90.00
_cell.angle_beta   90.00
_cell.angle_gamma   90.00
#
_symmetry.space_group_name_H-M   'P 1'
#
loop_
_entity.id
_entity.type
_entity.pdbx_description
1 polymer ?
#
loop_
_entity_poly.entity_id
_entity_poly.type
_entity_poly.pdbx_seq_one_letter_code
_entity_poly.pdbx_strand_id
1 'polypeptide(L)'
;MTRYIPLTGIDCKIPSLLIDREAPVDVLHGTAAYRLRCVTQLMETLALGDGKGHDALLLQDFARVMAIPLRDSCDLMDVIGWKLQAQL
;
A
#
# COMPACT_ATOMS: atom_id res chain seq x y z
N MET A 1 16.97 -14.23 -8.11
CA MET A 1 16.35 -13.03 -7.50
C MET A 1 16.34 -13.22 -5.98
N THR A 2 16.44 -12.16 -5.19
CA THR A 2 16.40 -12.24 -3.72
C THR A 2 14.99 -12.56 -3.23
N ARG A 3 14.87 -13.42 -2.20
CA ARG A 3 13.58 -13.76 -1.57
C ARG A 3 12.87 -12.53 -1.01
N TYR A 4 13.61 -11.64 -0.37
CA TYR A 4 13.07 -10.39 0.14
C TYR A 4 13.26 -9.26 -0.86
N ILE A 5 12.19 -8.50 -1.09
CA ILE A 5 12.15 -7.34 -1.98
C ILE A 5 11.82 -6.12 -1.12
N PRO A 6 12.56 -5.02 -1.22
CA PRO A 6 12.26 -3.83 -0.43
C PRO A 6 10.94 -3.19 -0.86
N LEU A 7 10.20 -2.66 0.12
CA LEU A 7 9.12 -1.72 -0.15
C LEU A 7 9.69 -0.40 -0.69
N THR A 8 8.93 0.28 -1.52
CA THR A 8 9.28 1.59 -2.08
C THR A 8 9.24 2.66 -0.98
N GLY A 9 10.40 3.08 -0.49
CA GLY A 9 10.53 4.04 0.62
C GLY A 9 10.33 5.52 0.24
N ILE A 10 10.21 6.39 1.25
CA ILE A 10 10.14 7.86 1.12
C ILE A 10 11.55 8.45 1.30
N ASP A 11 12.45 8.16 0.37
CA ASP A 11 13.84 8.67 0.32
C ASP A 11 14.87 8.01 1.26
N CYS A 12 14.56 6.85 1.85
CA CYS A 12 15.56 6.04 2.54
C CYS A 12 16.31 5.13 1.57
N LYS A 13 17.64 5.24 1.51
CA LYS A 13 18.49 4.37 0.67
C LYS A 13 18.72 2.98 1.27
N ILE A 14 18.48 2.82 2.58
CA ILE A 14 18.68 1.55 3.28
C ILE A 14 17.31 0.90 3.47
N PRO A 15 17.05 -0.26 2.86
CA PRO A 15 15.76 -0.92 3.01
C PRO A 15 15.59 -1.45 4.43
N SER A 16 14.49 -1.05 5.08
CA SER A 16 14.12 -1.46 6.44
C SER A 16 12.82 -2.25 6.50
N LEU A 17 12.00 -2.20 5.45
CA LEU A 17 10.77 -2.96 5.29
C LEU A 17 10.82 -3.76 3.99
N LEU A 18 10.39 -5.03 4.06
CA LEU A 18 10.59 -6.00 2.99
C LEU A 18 9.31 -6.81 2.76
N ILE A 19 9.07 -7.17 1.49
CA ILE A 19 8.10 -8.16 1.06
C ILE A 19 8.81 -9.51 0.90
N ASP A 20 8.26 -10.57 1.49
CA ASP A 20 8.66 -11.94 1.16
C ASP A 20 7.99 -12.36 -0.16
N ARG A 21 8.74 -12.36 -1.27
CA ARG A 21 8.19 -12.72 -2.59
C ARG A 21 7.79 -14.20 -2.69
N GLU A 22 8.31 -15.04 -1.80
CA GLU A 22 8.02 -16.48 -1.79
C GLU A 22 6.71 -16.79 -1.06
N ALA A 23 6.13 -15.82 -0.34
CA ALA A 23 4.83 -15.97 0.30
C ALA A 23 3.73 -16.41 -0.70
N PRO A 24 2.74 -17.21 -0.28
CA PRO A 24 1.64 -17.63 -1.14
C PRO A 24 0.91 -16.46 -1.80
N VAL A 25 0.47 -16.64 -3.05
CA VAL A 25 -0.14 -15.56 -3.86
C VAL A 25 -1.41 -15.02 -3.19
N ASP A 26 -2.21 -15.90 -2.60
CA ASP A 26 -3.41 -15.55 -1.84
C ASP A 26 -3.09 -14.71 -0.59
N VAL A 27 -1.98 -15.01 0.10
CA VAL A 27 -1.50 -14.22 1.24
C VAL A 27 -1.05 -12.84 0.79
N LEU A 28 -0.25 -12.74 -0.28
CA LEU A 28 0.18 -11.46 -0.86
C LEU A 28 -1.03 -10.62 -1.31
N HIS A 29 -1.96 -11.24 -2.02
CA HIS A 29 -3.16 -10.58 -2.53
C HIS A 29 -4.08 -10.12 -1.39
N GLY A 30 -4.36 -10.98 -0.40
CA GLY A 30 -5.18 -10.63 0.76
C GLY A 30 -4.58 -9.45 1.54
N THR A 31 -3.26 -9.44 1.68
CA THR A 31 -2.48 -8.39 2.34
C THR A 31 -2.58 -7.04 1.61
N ALA A 32 -2.46 -7.04 0.28
CA ALA A 32 -2.63 -5.84 -0.55
C ALA A 32 -4.08 -5.34 -0.55
N ALA A 33 -5.03 -6.26 -0.79
CA ALA A 33 -6.44 -5.93 -0.91
C ALA A 33 -7.02 -5.39 0.40
N TYR A 34 -6.59 -5.90 1.56
CA TYR A 34 -7.01 -5.36 2.85
C TYR A 34 -6.57 -3.89 3.02
N ARG A 35 -5.29 -3.58 2.77
CA ARG A 35 -4.75 -2.21 2.88
C ARG A 35 -5.43 -1.25 1.90
N LEU A 36 -5.59 -1.65 0.64
CA LEU A 36 -6.32 -0.84 -0.35
C LEU A 36 -7.74 -0.54 0.11
N ARG A 37 -8.48 -1.54 0.58
CA ARG A 37 -9.84 -1.35 1.09
C ARG A 37 -9.90 -0.38 2.26
N CYS A 38 -8.96 -0.45 3.21
CA CYS A 38 -8.90 0.51 4.31
C CYS A 38 -8.66 1.94 3.82
N VAL A 39 -7.75 2.13 2.86
CA VAL A 39 -7.50 3.45 2.24
C VAL A 39 -8.75 3.95 1.54
N THR A 40 -9.39 3.11 0.72
CA THR A 40 -10.62 3.46 0.00
C THR A 40 -11.72 3.89 0.97
N GLN A 41 -11.99 3.11 2.01
CA GLN A 41 -13.02 3.44 3.01
C GLN A 41 -12.75 4.77 3.72
N LEU A 42 -11.48 5.06 4.05
CA LEU A 42 -11.10 6.32 4.65
C LEU A 42 -11.28 7.49 3.67
N MET A 43 -10.85 7.33 2.42
CA MET A 43 -11.04 8.35 1.38
C MET A 43 -12.52 8.63 1.12
N GLU A 44 -13.36 7.59 1.05
CA GLU A 44 -14.81 7.73 0.91
C GLU A 44 -15.41 8.50 2.10
N THR A 45 -14.98 8.16 3.32
CA THR A 45 -15.42 8.86 4.54
C THR A 45 -15.05 10.34 4.51
N LEU A 46 -13.82 10.66 4.10
CA LEU A 46 -13.34 12.04 3.99
C LEU A 46 -14.08 12.82 2.88
N ALA A 47 -14.38 12.17 1.76
CA ALA A 47 -15.06 12.79 0.62
C ALA A 47 -16.56 13.03 0.86
N LEU A 48 -17.22 12.17 1.63
CA LEU A 48 -18.65 12.29 1.98
C LEU A 48 -18.91 13.18 3.20
N GLY A 49 -17.87 13.51 3.98
CA GLY A 49 -17.97 14.45 5.08
C GLY A 49 -18.32 15.86 4.58
N ASP A 50 -19.25 16.53 5.25
CA ASP A 50 -19.96 17.74 4.78
C ASP A 50 -19.09 19.02 4.71
N GLY A 51 -17.76 18.91 4.61
CA GLY A 51 -16.77 19.99 4.43
C GLY A 51 -16.65 20.98 5.59
N LYS A 52 -17.66 21.05 6.47
CA LYS A 52 -17.71 21.91 7.66
C LYS A 52 -16.87 21.29 8.78
N GLY A 53 -15.57 21.57 8.75
CA GLY A 53 -14.67 21.30 9.88
C GLY A 53 -13.41 20.49 9.56
N HIS A 54 -13.15 20.14 8.30
CA HIS A 54 -11.85 19.53 7.95
C HIS A 54 -10.77 20.62 7.89
N ASP A 55 -9.95 20.67 8.94
CA ASP A 55 -8.72 21.45 8.94
C ASP A 55 -7.82 20.99 7.79
N ALA A 56 -7.30 21.92 6.99
CA ALA A 56 -6.42 21.62 5.86
C ALA A 56 -5.17 20.84 6.32
N LEU A 57 -4.69 21.10 7.54
CA LEU A 57 -3.59 20.36 8.15
C LEU A 57 -3.98 18.89 8.42
N LEU A 58 -5.19 18.66 8.92
CA LEU A 58 -5.71 17.32 9.18
C LEU A 58 -5.84 16.51 7.87
N LEU A 59 -6.31 17.14 6.79
CA LEU A 59 -6.40 16.49 5.49
C LEU A 59 -5.01 16.16 4.91
N GLN A 60 -4.03 17.04 5.12
CA GLN A 60 -2.65 16.79 4.74
C GLN A 60 -2.03 15.61 5.52
N ASP A 61 -2.31 15.51 6.81
CA ASP A 61 -1.85 14.40 7.65
C ASP A 61 -2.50 13.08 7.21
N PHE A 62 -3.81 13.07 6.94
CA PHE A 62 -4.49 11.89 6.39
C PHE A 62 -3.92 11.48 5.03
N ALA A 63 -3.67 12.43 4.13
CA ALA A 63 -3.05 12.13 2.85
C ALA A 63 -1.67 11.48 3.01
N ARG A 64 -0.85 11.97 3.94
CA ARG A 64 0.46 11.39 4.26
C ARG A 64 0.34 9.97 4.82
N VAL A 65 -0.62 9.75 5.72
CA VAL A 65 -0.87 8.43 6.31
C VAL A 65 -1.40 7.45 5.27
N MET A 66 -2.32 7.85 4.38
CA MET A 66 -2.89 7.00 3.34
C MET A 66 -1.88 6.64 2.23
N ALA A 67 -0.92 7.52 1.94
CA ALA A 67 0.10 7.27 0.92
C ALA A 67 0.96 6.04 1.22
N ILE A 68 1.20 5.72 2.50
CA ILE A 68 2.01 4.56 2.93
C ILE A 68 1.31 3.24 2.57
N PRO A 69 0.14 2.88 3.12
CA PRO A 69 -0.54 1.63 2.80
C PRO A 69 -0.95 1.54 1.33
N LEU A 70 -1.23 2.67 0.66
CA LEU A 70 -1.49 2.69 -0.78
C LEU A 70 -0.26 2.22 -1.57
N ARG A 71 0.91 2.78 -1.25
CA ARG A 71 2.17 2.40 -1.91
C ARG A 71 2.57 0.97 -1.59
N ASP A 72 2.49 0.56 -0.32
CA ASP A 72 2.77 -0.80 0.11
C ASP A 72 1.90 -1.81 -0.66
N SER A 73 0.64 -1.43 -0.93
CA SER A 73 -0.27 -2.26 -1.71
C SER A 73 0.14 -2.35 -3.18
N CYS A 74 0.61 -1.26 -3.79
CA CYS A 74 1.15 -1.29 -5.15
C CYS A 74 2.37 -2.20 -5.24
N ASP A 75 3.32 -2.11 -4.30
CA ASP A 75 4.51 -2.97 -4.27
C ASP A 75 4.11 -4.45 -4.17
N LEU A 76 3.11 -4.79 -3.37
CA LEU A 76 2.57 -6.16 -3.28
C LEU A 76 1.92 -6.61 -4.58
N MET A 77 1.17 -5.73 -5.26
CA MET A 77 0.56 -6.03 -6.55
C MET A 77 1.60 -6.25 -7.65
N ASP A 78 2.71 -5.53 -7.64
CA ASP A 78 3.84 -5.76 -8.55
C ASP A 78 4.46 -7.15 -8.32
N VAL A 79 4.68 -7.53 -7.05
CA VAL A 79 5.16 -8.88 -6.71
C VAL A 79 4.21 -9.96 -7.20
N ILE A 80 2.89 -9.77 -7.04
CA ILE A 80 1.88 -10.69 -7.57
C ILE A 80 1.98 -10.77 -9.10
N GLY A 81 2.09 -9.62 -9.78
CA GLY A 81 2.25 -9.54 -11.23
C GLY A 81 3.46 -10.33 -11.73
N TRP A 82 4.62 -10.17 -11.07
CA TRP A 82 5.83 -10.93 -11.41
C TRP A 82 5.66 -12.44 -11.19
N LYS A 83 4.96 -12.84 -10.13
CA LYS A 83 4.69 -14.27 -9.86
C LYS A 83 3.79 -14.87 -10.93
N LEU A 84 2.74 -14.16 -11.33
CA LEU A 84 1.85 -14.60 -12.40
C LEU A 84 2.58 -14.70 -13.74
N GLN A 85 3.44 -13.72 -14.08
CA GLN A 85 4.25 -13.75 -15.29
C GLN A 85 5.24 -14.92 -15.32
N ALA A 86 5.78 -15.33 -14.18
CA ALA A 86 6.68 -16.48 -14.10
C ALA A 86 5.96 -17.85 -14.28
N GLN A 87 4.61 -17.86 -14.30
CA GLN A 87 3.80 -19.05 -14.54
C GLN A 87 3.33 -19.17 -16.00
N LEU A 88 3.58 -18.15 -16.82
CA LEU A 88 3.32 -18.14 -18.27
C LEU A 88 4.51 -18.72 -19.03
#